data_AF-A0A930F5H4-F1
#
_entry.id   AF-A0A930F5H4-F1
#
_cell.length_a   1.000
_cell.length_b   1.000
_cell.length_c   1.000
_cell.angle_alpha   90.00
_cell.angle_beta   90.00
_cell.angle_gamma   90.00
#
_symmetry.space_group_name_H-M   'P 1'
#
loop_
_entity.id
_entity.type
_entity.pdbx_description
1 polymer ?
#
loop_
_entity_poly.entity_id
_entity_poly.type
_entity_poly.pdbx_seq_one_letter_code
_entity_poly.pdbx_strand_id
1 'polypeptide(L)' 'MVNEVLIKDKTVTIEEALLMFKNSYIRWEDDNGIHVEMGEQLLSYFDEFHSELLNKWAVIVPSYSDYYDYQIMLEWR' A
#
# COMPACT_ATOMS: atom_id res chain seq x y z
N MET A 1 -11.28 -15.47 -17.26
CA MET A 1 -10.55 -14.33 -17.84
C MET A 1 -10.55 -13.23 -16.79
N VAL A 2 -9.48 -13.13 -16.02
CA VAL A 2 -9.31 -12.01 -15.09
C VAL A 2 -8.89 -10.83 -15.97
N ASN A 3 -9.66 -9.75 -15.96
CA ASN A 3 -9.21 -8.48 -16.53
C ASN A 3 -8.02 -8.02 -15.68
N GLU A 4 -6.82 -8.42 -16.06
CA GLU A 4 -5.58 -7.79 -15.61
C GLU A 4 -5.58 -6.37 -16.18
N VAL A 5 -6.27 -5.47 -15.48
CA VAL A 5 -6.00 -4.05 -15.60
C VAL A 5 -4.56 -3.91 -15.14
N LEU A 6 -3.63 -3.89 -16.10
CA LEU A 6 -2.26 -3.46 -15.89
C LEU A 6 -2.32 -2.05 -15.30
N ILE A 7 -2.31 -1.95 -13.98
CA ILE A 7 -2.02 -0.71 -13.28
C ILE A 7 -0.53 -0.47 -13.57
N LYS A 8 -0.24 0.19 -14.70
CA LYS A 8 1.06 0.84 -14.93
C LYS A 8 1.32 1.73 -13.71
N ASP A 9 2.47 1.55 -13.08
CA ASP A 9 3.01 2.27 -11.92
C ASP A 9 2.27 3.60 -11.68
N LYS A 10 1.25 3.56 -10.83
CA LYS A 10 0.46 4.74 -10.51
C LYS A 10 1.11 5.37 -9.29
N THR A 11 1.73 6.53 -9.48
CA THR A 11 2.22 7.36 -8.39
C THR A 11 1.02 8.07 -7.75
N VAL A 12 0.80 7.80 -6.46
CA VAL A 12 -0.27 8.36 -5.61
C VAL A 12 0.32 8.69 -4.24
N THR A 13 -0.40 9.40 -3.40
CA THR A 13 0.01 9.48 -1.98
C THR A 13 -0.25 8.14 -1.26
N ILE A 14 0.38 7.93 -0.10
CA ILE A 14 0.08 6.77 0.76
C ILE A 14 -1.41 6.75 1.10
N GLU A 15 -1.98 7.90 1.51
CA GLU A 15 -3.40 8.01 1.85
C GLU A 15 -4.30 7.55 0.70
N GLU A 16 -4.05 8.06 -0.51
CA GLU A 16 -4.81 7.69 -1.71
C GLU A 16 -4.71 6.19 -2.00
N ALA A 17 -3.52 5.61 -1.87
CA ALA A 17 -3.30 4.18 -2.06
C ALA A 17 -4.09 3.34 -1.04
N LEU A 18 -4.00 3.69 0.25
CA LEU A 18 -4.69 2.97 1.32
C LEU A 18 -6.22 3.10 1.22
N LEU A 19 -6.74 4.25 0.77
CA LEU A 19 -8.17 4.43 0.49
C LEU A 19 -8.64 3.60 -0.71
N MET A 20 -7.84 3.54 -1.79
CA MET A 20 -8.14 2.71 -2.97
C MET A 20 -8.22 1.22 -2.61
N PHE A 21 -7.38 0.76 -1.68
CA PHE A 21 -7.26 -0.64 -1.28
C PHE A 21 -7.70 -0.91 0.15
N LYS A 22 -8.63 -0.10 0.68
CA LYS A 22 -9.06 -0.18 2.08
C LYS A 22 -9.56 -1.57 2.52
N ASN A 23 -10.15 -2.31 1.58
CA ASN A 23 -10.71 -3.65 1.77
C ASN A 23 -9.80 -4.77 1.22
N SER A 24 -8.52 -4.48 0.94
CA SER A 24 -7.55 -5.45 0.44
C SER A 24 -6.39 -5.59 1.42
N TYR A 25 -5.76 -6.76 1.40
CA TYR A 25 -4.49 -6.97 2.10
C TYR A 25 -3.35 -6.30 1.34
N ILE A 26 -2.54 -5.56 2.08
CA ILE A 26 -1.42 -4.77 1.56
C ILE A 26 -0.15 -5.24 2.25
N ARG A 27 0.85 -5.62 1.44
CA ARG A 27 2.23 -5.78 1.93
C ARG A 27 2.93 -4.43 1.98
N TRP A 28 3.56 -4.14 3.11
CA TRP A 28 4.48 -3.02 3.31
C TRP A 28 5.73 -3.48 4.07
N GLU A 29 6.78 -2.67 4.09
CA GLU A 29 8.07 -3.03 4.67
C GLU A 29 8.68 -1.83 5.40
N ASP A 30 9.23 -2.08 6.59
CA ASP A 30 9.93 -1.11 7.43
C ASP A 30 11.25 -1.72 7.98
N ASP A 31 11.91 -1.01 8.89
CA ASP A 31 13.15 -1.47 9.55
C ASP A 31 12.98 -2.77 10.35
N ASN A 32 11.74 -3.12 10.72
CA ASN A 32 11.40 -4.34 11.46
C ASN A 32 11.03 -5.51 10.55
N GLY A 33 10.97 -5.28 9.23
CA GLY A 33 10.74 -6.29 8.21
C GLY A 33 9.42 -6.10 7.47
N ILE A 34 8.87 -7.21 7.00
CA ILE A 34 7.72 -7.24 6.10
C ILE A 34 6.44 -7.40 6.91
N HIS A 35 5.46 -6.55 6.63
CA HIS A 35 4.15 -6.54 7.27
C HIS A 35 3.05 -6.73 6.23
N VAL A 36 1.93 -7.31 6.66
CA VAL A 36 0.73 -7.47 5.83
C VAL A 36 -0.47 -7.04 6.67
N GLU A 37 -1.19 -6.01 6.21
CA GLU A 37 -2.34 -5.47 6.92
C GLU A 37 -3.46 -5.11 5.95
N MET A 38 -4.69 -5.02 6.45
CA MET A 38 -5.80 -4.47 5.67
C MET A 38 -5.57 -2.98 5.42
N GLY A 39 -5.90 -2.49 4.22
CA GLY A 39 -5.68 -1.08 3.87
C GLY A 39 -6.32 -0.09 4.86
N GLU A 40 -7.51 -0.39 5.39
CA GLU A 40 -8.16 0.45 6.41
C GLU A 40 -7.42 0.47 7.77
N GLN A 41 -6.84 -0.68 8.16
CA GLN A 41 -6.09 -0.80 9.41
C GLN A 41 -4.76 -0.06 9.28
N LEU A 42 -4.10 -0.23 8.14
CA LEU A 42 -2.87 0.46 7.83
C LEU A 42 -3.09 1.98 7.74
N LEU A 43 -4.21 2.44 7.18
CA LEU A 43 -4.58 3.86 7.16
C LEU A 43 -4.73 4.42 8.58
N SER A 44 -5.43 3.68 9.45
CA SER A 44 -5.63 4.08 10.84
C SER A 44 -4.30 4.13 11.60
N TYR A 45 -3.40 3.17 11.36
CA TYR A 45 -2.06 3.15 11.93
C TYR A 45 -1.22 4.36 11.50
N PHE A 46 -1.19 4.68 10.21
CA PHE A 46 -0.45 5.85 9.73
C PHE A 46 -1.07 7.15 10.24
N ASP A 47 -2.40 7.27 10.27
CA ASP A 47 -3.07 8.47 10.80
C ASP A 47 -2.74 8.71 12.29
N GLU A 48 -2.70 7.65 13.10
CA GLU A 48 -2.43 7.75 14.54
C GLU A 48 -0.94 7.98 14.86
N PHE A 49 -0.03 7.25 14.22
CA PHE A 49 1.38 7.22 14.62
C PHE A 49 2.33 7.95 13.69
N HIS A 50 1.95 8.13 12.42
CA HIS A 50 2.84 8.55 11.34
C HIS A 50 2.14 9.41 10.27
N SER A 51 1.29 10.35 10.71
CA SER A 51 0.43 11.13 9.80
C SER A 51 1.22 11.95 8.77
N GLU A 52 2.47 12.28 9.07
CA GLU A 52 3.41 12.94 8.15
C GLU A 52 3.73 12.10 6.90
N LEU A 53 3.57 10.78 6.99
CA LEU A 53 3.83 9.86 5.89
C LEU A 53 2.64 9.77 4.92
N LEU A 54 1.41 10.05 5.36
CA LEU A 54 0.21 9.92 4.52
C LEU A 54 0.27 10.73 3.21
N ASN A 55 0.96 11.87 3.23
CA ASN A 55 1.16 12.76 2.06
C ASN A 55 2.42 12.42 1.23
N LYS A 56 3.18 11.38 1.61
CA LYS A 56 4.34 10.93 0.84
C LYS A 56 3.88 10.17 -0.40
N TRP A 57 4.69 10.26 -1.44
CA TRP A 57 4.45 9.51 -2.68
C TRP A 57 4.72 8.02 -2.48
N ALA A 58 3.86 7.20 -3.05
CA ALA A 58 3.95 5.75 -3.06
C ALA A 58 3.77 5.22 -4.48
N VAL A 59 4.40 4.08 -4.73
CA VAL A 59 4.20 3.31 -5.97
C VAL A 59 3.42 2.05 -5.61
N ILE A 60 2.29 1.89 -6.27
CA ILE A 60 1.47 0.67 -6.18
C ILE A 60 1.98 -0.31 -7.23
N VAL A 61 2.39 -1.50 -6.79
CA VAL A 61 2.78 -2.60 -7.67
C VAL A 61 1.91 -3.83 -7.40
N PRO A 62 1.56 -4.62 -8.44
CA PRO A 62 0.92 -5.91 -8.24
C PRO A 62 1.82 -6.81 -7.39
N SER A 63 1.20 -7.55 -6.49
CA SER A 63 1.88 -8.62 -5.77
C SER A 63 1.83 -9.91 -6.59
N TYR A 64 2.97 -10.59 -6.71
CA TYR A 64 3.04 -11.96 -7.27
C TYR A 64 2.84 -13.05 -6.21
N SER A 65 2.46 -12.69 -4.98
CA SER A 65 2.23 -13.60 -3.87
C SER A 65 0.76 -13.97 -3.75
N ASP A 66 0.47 -15.25 -3.55
CA ASP A 66 -0.90 -15.77 -3.36
C ASP A 66 -1.63 -15.21 -2.12
N TYR A 67 -0.89 -14.54 -1.21
CA TYR A 67 -1.41 -14.10 0.08
C TYR A 67 -1.96 -12.66 0.10
N TYR A 68 -1.66 -11.82 -0.89
CA TYR A 68 -2.12 -10.42 -0.92
C TYR A 68 -2.22 -9.89 -2.34
N ASP A 69 -3.24 -9.07 -2.59
CA ASP A 69 -3.58 -8.55 -3.92
C ASP A 69 -2.59 -7.49 -4.40
N TYR A 70 -2.03 -6.69 -3.48
CA TYR A 70 -1.19 -5.53 -3.80
C TYR A 70 -0.02 -5.35 -2.84
N GLN A 71 1.06 -4.77 -3.35
CA GLN A 71 2.18 -4.29 -2.56
C GLN A 71 2.29 -2.77 -2.74
N ILE A 72 2.44 -2.06 -1.62
CA ILE A 72 2.74 -0.64 -1.62
C ILE A 72 4.22 -0.50 -1.28
N MET A 73 5.00 0.05 -2.21
CA MET A 73 6.37 0.45 -1.91
C MET A 73 6.41 1.92 -1.51
N LEU A 74 6.93 2.16 -0.31
CA LEU A 74 7.23 3.50 0.16
C LEU A 74 8.68 3.81 -0.24
N GLU A 75 8.87 4.57 -1.33
CA GLU A 75 10.19 5.12 -1.66
C GLU A 75 10.42 6.33 -0.75
N TRP A 76 11.17 6.16 0.33
CA TRP A 76 11.66 7.26 1.14
C TRP A 76 12.96 7.79 0.52
N ARG A 77 12.99 9.10 0.20
CA ARG A 77 14.19 9.84 -0.19
C ARG A 77 14.63 10.77 0.93
#